data_AF-A0A957FZU0-F1
#
_entry.id   AF-A0A957FZU0-F1
#
_cell.length_a   1.000
_cell.length_b   1.000
_cell.length_c   1.000
_cell.angle_alpha   90.00
_cell.angle_beta   90.00
_cell.angle_gamma   90.00
#
_symmetry.space_group_name_H-M   'P 1'
#
loop_
_entity.id
_entity.type
_entity.pdbx_description
1 polymer ?
#
loop_
_entity_poly.entity_id
_entity_poly.type
_entity_poly.pdbx_seq_one_letter_code
_entity_poly.pdbx_strand_id
1 'polypeptide(L)'
;MSRALSLIFDVRVIAVIMQILLIALLFSGASILARNFLNNADRLGDAQFICRDGSVAYRCAYDFMNNEAGFDISDAPLGYENTDPYWWALWNGIANTFRVGIISVIAMTVVGTLTGIARLSNNWLVNKIALAYVEITRNTPILIQLLLFYFTIVLGLPDIREAIQPLGLPIYLSNRGMSLPWPQFMTSASTWIAFIVLGIIQFQVTWMYLGRREERTGRSSNRILWGLAGFFLIA
;
A
#
# COMPACT_ATOMS: atom_id res chain seq x y z
N MET A 1 -62.50 -34.45 -7.87
CA MET A 1 -61.89 -33.29 -7.18
C MET A 1 -60.61 -33.67 -6.38
N SER A 2 -59.88 -34.74 -6.78
CA SER A 2 -58.79 -35.33 -5.97
C SER A 2 -57.38 -35.26 -6.59
N ARG A 3 -57.25 -35.19 -7.92
CA ARG A 3 -55.93 -35.10 -8.59
C ARG A 3 -55.31 -33.70 -8.60
N ALA A 4 -56.12 -32.65 -8.67
CA ALA A 4 -55.63 -31.27 -8.64
C ALA A 4 -55.06 -30.91 -7.26
N LEU A 5 -55.70 -31.40 -6.19
CA LEU A 5 -55.21 -31.19 -4.83
C LEU A 5 -53.90 -31.94 -4.57
N SER A 6 -53.75 -33.18 -5.05
CA SER A 6 -52.50 -33.94 -4.86
C SER A 6 -51.31 -33.35 -5.62
N LEU A 7 -51.56 -32.68 -6.75
CA LEU A 7 -50.52 -31.99 -7.51
C LEU A 7 -50.03 -30.71 -6.80
N ILE A 8 -50.91 -29.99 -6.11
CA ILE A 8 -50.57 -28.76 -5.37
C ILE A 8 -49.75 -29.08 -4.11
N PHE A 9 -49.96 -30.25 -3.49
CA PHE A 9 -49.20 -30.69 -2.32
C PHE A 9 -47.95 -31.53 -2.65
N ASP A 10 -47.63 -31.72 -3.93
CA ASP A 10 -46.37 -32.35 -4.33
C ASP A 10 -45.20 -31.39 -4.08
N VAL A 11 -44.21 -31.85 -3.32
CA VAL A 11 -43.01 -31.09 -2.94
C VAL A 11 -42.29 -30.54 -4.18
N ARG A 12 -42.30 -31.28 -5.30
CA ARG A 12 -41.66 -30.83 -6.55
C ARG A 12 -42.41 -29.67 -7.19
N VAL A 13 -43.74 -29.69 -7.14
CA VAL A 13 -44.61 -28.65 -7.70
C VAL A 13 -44.54 -27.38 -6.84
N ILE A 14 -44.59 -27.52 -5.51
CA ILE A 14 -44.40 -26.39 -4.59
C ILE A 14 -43.02 -25.75 -4.78
N ALA A 15 -41.95 -26.55 -4.91
CA ALA A 15 -40.60 -26.04 -5.13
C ALA A 15 -40.50 -25.20 -6.43
N VAL A 16 -41.10 -25.67 -7.53
CA VAL A 16 -41.12 -24.94 -8.80
C VAL A 16 -41.96 -23.67 -8.69
N ILE A 17 -43.14 -23.73 -8.07
CA ILE A 17 -44.01 -22.55 -7.85
C ILE A 17 -43.29 -21.50 -7.00
N MET A 18 -42.63 -21.92 -5.91
CA MET A 18 -41.87 -21.03 -5.03
C MET A 18 -40.67 -20.39 -5.73
N GLN A 19 -39.95 -21.13 -6.59
CA GLN A 19 -38.86 -20.57 -7.39
C GLN A 19 -39.39 -19.54 -8.40
N ILE A 20 -40.50 -19.82 -9.09
CA ILE A 20 -41.12 -18.86 -10.01
C ILE A 20 -41.57 -17.60 -9.27
N LEU A 21 -42.19 -17.75 -8.10
CA LEU A 21 -42.59 -16.64 -7.24
C LEU A 21 -41.40 -15.81 -6.76
N LEU A 22 -40.32 -16.46 -6.34
CA LEU A 22 -39.09 -15.79 -5.91
C LEU A 22 -38.46 -15.00 -7.06
N ILE A 23 -38.36 -15.60 -8.25
CA ILE A 23 -37.83 -14.93 -9.44
C ILE A 23 -38.69 -13.72 -9.81
N ALA A 24 -40.02 -13.88 -9.78
CA ALA A 24 -40.95 -12.78 -10.04
C ALA A 24 -40.83 -11.65 -9.01
N LEU A 25 -40.66 -11.99 -7.72
CA LEU A 25 -40.42 -11.04 -6.64
C LEU A 25 -39.09 -10.30 -6.82
N LEU A 26 -38.01 -11.02 -7.15
CA LEU A 26 -36.70 -10.41 -7.38
C LEU A 26 -36.72 -9.47 -8.60
N PHE A 27 -37.34 -9.89 -9.71
CA PHE A 27 -37.49 -9.03 -10.88
C PHE A 27 -38.38 -7.81 -10.60
N SER A 28 -39.49 -7.99 -9.88
CA SER A 28 -40.37 -6.86 -9.54
C SER A 28 -39.66 -5.89 -8.59
N GLY A 29 -38.99 -6.39 -7.56
CA GLY A 29 -38.20 -5.60 -6.63
C GLY A 29 -37.07 -4.84 -7.31
N ALA A 30 -36.27 -5.52 -8.13
CA ALA A 30 -35.20 -4.90 -8.91
C ALA A 30 -35.75 -3.83 -9.86
N SER A 31 -36.87 -4.11 -10.54
CA SER A 31 -37.48 -3.13 -11.45
C SER A 31 -38.09 -1.93 -10.72
N ILE A 32 -38.64 -2.10 -9.52
CA ILE A 32 -39.12 -1.01 -8.66
C ILE A 32 -37.94 -0.15 -8.20
N LEU A 33 -36.86 -0.78 -7.72
CA LEU A 33 -35.65 -0.07 -7.31
C LEU A 33 -35.03 0.70 -8.48
N ALA A 34 -34.92 0.07 -9.66
CA ALA A 34 -34.40 0.72 -10.85
C ALA A 34 -35.26 1.91 -11.28
N ARG A 35 -36.59 1.76 -11.32
CA ARG A 35 -37.51 2.87 -11.65
C ARG A 35 -37.43 4.00 -10.63
N ASN A 36 -37.38 3.67 -9.34
CA ASN A 36 -37.22 4.67 -8.28
C ASN A 36 -35.87 5.39 -8.39
N PHE A 37 -34.78 4.66 -8.63
CA PHE A 37 -33.46 5.26 -8.80
C PHE A 37 -33.41 6.19 -10.01
N LEU A 38 -33.87 5.73 -11.17
CA LEU A 38 -33.87 6.53 -12.41
C LEU A 38 -34.73 7.80 -12.26
N ASN A 39 -35.96 7.66 -11.75
CA ASN A 39 -36.85 8.81 -11.53
C ASN A 39 -36.27 9.82 -10.53
N ASN A 40 -35.53 9.37 -9.52
CA ASN A 40 -34.87 10.25 -8.57
C ASN A 40 -33.58 10.84 -9.14
N ALA A 41 -32.81 10.07 -9.92
CA ALA A 41 -31.58 10.50 -10.55
C ALA A 41 -31.84 11.62 -11.58
N ASP A 42 -32.92 11.50 -12.36
CA ASP A 42 -33.32 12.55 -13.30
C ASP A 42 -33.75 13.84 -12.56
N ARG A 43 -34.57 13.71 -11.51
CA ARG A 43 -34.97 14.87 -10.66
C ARG A 43 -33.81 15.54 -9.94
N LEU A 44 -32.85 14.76 -9.45
CA LEU A 44 -31.64 15.27 -8.79
C LEU A 44 -30.65 15.87 -9.80
N GLY A 45 -30.55 15.28 -10.99
CA GLY A 45 -29.82 15.83 -12.12
C GLY A 45 -30.30 17.26 -12.38
N ASP A 46 -31.60 17.41 -12.66
CA ASP A 46 -32.26 18.67 -13.01
C ASP A 46 -32.17 19.79 -11.94
N ALA A 47 -32.07 19.43 -10.66
CA ALA A 47 -32.11 20.40 -9.57
C ALA A 47 -30.74 20.79 -8.99
N GLN A 48 -29.69 19.98 -9.19
CA GLN A 48 -28.46 20.10 -8.40
C GLN A 48 -27.15 20.18 -9.22
N PHE A 49 -27.09 19.63 -10.44
CA PHE A 49 -25.82 19.49 -11.18
C PHE A 49 -25.86 20.17 -12.54
N ILE A 50 -25.37 21.42 -12.59
CA ILE A 50 -25.18 22.18 -13.84
C ILE A 50 -23.80 21.82 -14.41
N CYS A 51 -23.80 21.27 -15.62
CA CYS A 51 -22.62 20.91 -16.39
C CYS A 51 -21.89 22.16 -16.90
N ARG A 52 -20.60 22.01 -17.24
CA ARG A 52 -19.79 23.11 -17.81
C ARG A 52 -20.34 23.66 -19.13
N ASP A 53 -21.14 22.87 -19.86
CA ASP A 53 -21.83 23.27 -21.09
C ASP A 53 -23.22 23.91 -20.86
N GLY A 54 -23.63 24.08 -19.60
CA GLY A 54 -24.94 24.62 -19.21
C GLY A 54 -26.07 23.61 -19.26
N SER A 55 -25.80 22.35 -19.64
CA SER A 55 -26.77 21.27 -19.52
C SER A 55 -26.93 20.83 -18.07
N VAL A 56 -28.00 20.10 -17.78
CA VAL A 56 -28.30 19.64 -16.44
C VAL A 56 -28.38 18.12 -16.47
N ALA A 57 -27.38 17.45 -15.90
CA ALA A 57 -27.25 16.01 -15.98
C ALA A 57 -26.45 15.46 -14.79
N TYR A 58 -26.88 14.31 -14.27
CA TYR A 58 -26.15 13.58 -13.23
C TYR A 58 -24.71 13.21 -13.63
N ARG A 59 -24.43 13.06 -14.94
CA ARG A 59 -23.08 12.76 -15.46
C ARG A 59 -22.05 13.82 -15.06
N CYS A 60 -22.47 15.06 -14.88
CA CYS A 60 -21.60 16.18 -14.53
C CYS A 60 -21.36 16.31 -13.02
N ALA A 61 -21.99 15.45 -12.21
CA ALA A 61 -21.72 15.39 -10.77
C ALA A 61 -20.25 15.07 -10.45
N TYR A 62 -19.48 14.54 -11.41
CA TYR A 62 -18.05 14.27 -11.29
C TYR A 62 -17.17 15.25 -12.06
N ASP A 63 -17.72 16.28 -12.72
CA ASP A 63 -16.91 17.27 -13.44
C ASP A 63 -15.96 18.02 -12.49
N PHE A 64 -16.35 18.17 -11.22
CA PHE A 64 -15.48 18.74 -10.19
C PHE A 64 -14.16 17.98 -10.03
N MET A 65 -14.10 16.70 -10.40
CA MET A 65 -12.87 15.91 -10.30
C MET A 65 -11.75 16.48 -11.18
N ASN A 66 -12.10 17.17 -12.27
CA ASN A 66 -11.15 17.82 -13.19
C ASN A 66 -10.84 19.28 -12.81
N ASN A 67 -11.51 19.83 -11.79
CA ASN A 67 -11.19 21.16 -11.29
C ASN A 67 -9.93 21.11 -10.43
N GLU A 68 -9.22 22.24 -10.36
CA GLU A 68 -8.06 22.41 -9.49
C GLU A 68 -8.46 22.19 -8.03
N ALA A 69 -7.68 21.37 -7.32
CA ALA A 69 -7.98 20.97 -5.96
C ALA A 69 -7.82 22.13 -4.96
N GLY A 70 -6.84 23.03 -5.18
CA GLY A 70 -6.66 24.27 -4.43
C GLY A 70 -6.13 24.11 -3.00
N PHE A 71 -5.71 22.89 -2.61
CA PHE A 71 -5.09 22.62 -1.32
C PHE A 71 -3.76 21.88 -1.49
N ASP A 72 -2.82 22.11 -0.57
CA ASP A 72 -1.54 21.40 -0.57
C ASP A 72 -1.62 20.06 0.15
N ILE A 73 -0.88 19.06 -0.35
CA ILE A 73 -0.71 17.76 0.29
C ILE A 73 0.73 17.65 0.80
N SER A 74 0.90 17.50 2.11
CA SER A 74 2.23 17.49 2.75
C SER A 74 3.14 16.34 2.29
N ASP A 75 2.57 15.16 1.99
CA ASP A 75 3.30 13.99 1.48
C ASP A 75 2.58 13.44 0.23
N ALA A 76 3.12 13.80 -0.94
CA ALA A 76 2.59 13.45 -2.25
C ALA A 76 3.59 12.58 -3.03
N PRO A 77 3.49 11.24 -2.94
CA PRO A 77 4.50 10.34 -3.50
C PRO A 77 4.56 10.33 -5.03
N LEU A 78 3.51 10.78 -5.73
CA LEU A 78 3.46 10.79 -7.19
C LEU A 78 3.72 12.19 -7.79
N GLY A 79 4.04 13.19 -6.96
CA GLY A 79 4.15 14.58 -7.39
C GLY A 79 2.78 15.21 -7.60
N TYR A 80 2.36 16.06 -6.67
CA TYR A 80 1.09 16.77 -6.72
C TYR A 80 1.34 18.25 -6.37
N GLU A 81 0.74 19.12 -7.15
CA GLU A 81 0.67 20.56 -6.91
C GLU A 81 -0.78 20.99 -6.66
N ASN A 82 -1.00 22.11 -5.99
CA ASN A 82 -2.36 22.60 -5.67
C ASN A 82 -3.18 23.01 -6.91
N THR A 83 -2.53 23.22 -8.06
CA THR A 83 -3.16 23.44 -9.37
C THR A 83 -3.58 22.14 -10.05
N ASP A 84 -3.19 20.98 -9.53
CA ASP A 84 -3.58 19.70 -10.10
C ASP A 84 -5.06 19.39 -9.83
N PRO A 85 -5.68 18.54 -10.68
CA PRO A 85 -7.09 18.21 -10.53
C PRO A 85 -7.35 17.33 -9.30
N TYR A 86 -8.57 17.41 -8.74
CA TYR A 86 -9.00 16.61 -7.59
C TYR A 86 -8.81 15.09 -7.78
N TRP A 87 -8.98 14.55 -8.99
CA TRP A 87 -8.75 13.12 -9.25
C TRP A 87 -7.28 12.72 -9.02
N TRP A 88 -6.34 13.62 -9.32
CA TRP A 88 -4.91 13.39 -9.11
C TRP A 88 -4.52 13.51 -7.64
N ALA A 89 -5.14 14.45 -6.91
CA ALA A 89 -5.03 14.55 -5.46
C ALA A 89 -5.47 13.25 -4.77
N LEU A 90 -6.62 12.70 -5.19
CA LEU A 90 -7.15 11.44 -4.68
C LEU A 90 -6.21 10.26 -4.97
N TRP A 91 -5.67 10.20 -6.19
CA TRP A 91 -4.74 9.14 -6.58
C TRP A 91 -3.45 9.18 -5.77
N ASN A 92 -2.91 10.37 -5.50
CA ASN A 92 -1.79 10.58 -4.60
C ASN A 92 -2.12 10.11 -3.18
N GLY A 93 -3.31 10.43 -2.66
CA GLY A 93 -3.77 9.97 -1.35
C GLY A 93 -3.87 8.44 -1.26
N ILE A 94 -4.38 7.78 -2.30
CA ILE A 94 -4.45 6.31 -2.40
C ILE A 94 -3.04 5.73 -2.40
N ALA A 95 -2.15 6.24 -3.25
CA ALA A 95 -0.77 5.79 -3.34
C ALA A 95 -0.04 5.96 -1.99
N ASN A 96 -0.26 7.07 -1.30
CA ASN A 96 0.33 7.29 0.01
C ASN A 96 -0.23 6.33 1.07
N THR A 97 -1.54 6.08 1.06
CA THR A 97 -2.19 5.11 1.97
C THR A 97 -1.60 3.71 1.80
N PHE A 98 -1.40 3.25 0.56
CA PHE A 98 -0.75 1.98 0.29
C PHE A 98 0.71 1.97 0.76
N ARG A 99 1.48 3.01 0.43
CA ARG A 99 2.88 3.14 0.82
C ARG A 99 3.04 3.05 2.34
N VAL A 100 2.32 3.90 3.09
CA VAL A 100 2.37 3.92 4.55
C VAL A 100 1.82 2.63 5.14
N GLY A 101 0.73 2.09 4.58
CA GLY A 101 0.12 0.84 5.03
C GLY A 101 1.07 -0.35 4.92
N ILE A 102 1.74 -0.52 3.79
CA ILE A 102 2.70 -1.62 3.59
C ILE A 102 3.87 -1.52 4.58
N ILE A 103 4.46 -0.33 4.71
CA ILE A 103 5.56 -0.09 5.65
C ILE A 103 5.11 -0.37 7.09
N SER A 104 3.90 0.08 7.45
CA SER A 104 3.33 -0.11 8.78
C SER A 104 3.08 -1.58 9.10
N VAL A 105 2.56 -2.36 8.15
CA VAL A 105 2.33 -3.80 8.35
C VAL A 105 3.65 -4.52 8.65
N ILE A 106 4.70 -4.23 7.87
CA ILE A 106 6.02 -4.85 8.08
C ILE A 106 6.58 -4.44 9.44
N ALA A 107 6.60 -3.14 9.75
CA ALA A 107 7.14 -2.62 11.00
C ALA A 107 6.38 -3.16 12.23
N MET A 108 5.04 -3.15 12.19
CA MET A 108 4.20 -3.64 13.27
C MET A 108 4.27 -5.16 13.43
N THR A 109 4.52 -5.91 12.36
CA THR A 109 4.75 -7.36 12.46
C THR A 109 6.04 -7.63 13.23
N VAL A 110 7.11 -6.89 12.96
CA VAL A 110 8.38 -7.03 13.69
C VAL A 110 8.20 -6.63 15.15
N VAL A 111 7.69 -5.42 15.42
CA VAL A 111 7.48 -4.91 16.78
C VAL A 111 6.51 -5.79 17.57
N GLY A 112 5.40 -6.20 16.96
CA GLY A 112 4.39 -7.06 17.56
C GLY A 112 4.94 -8.45 17.91
N THR A 113 5.70 -9.06 16.99
CA THR A 113 6.36 -10.35 17.23
C THR A 113 7.38 -10.26 18.36
N LEU A 114 8.27 -9.25 18.33
CA LEU A 114 9.27 -9.05 19.37
C LEU A 114 8.63 -8.82 20.74
N THR A 115 7.57 -8.00 20.79
CA THR A 115 6.82 -7.75 22.02
C THR A 115 6.13 -9.03 22.53
N GLY A 116 5.56 -9.83 21.62
CA GLY A 116 4.95 -11.12 21.94
C GLY A 116 5.95 -12.10 22.56
N ILE A 117 7.15 -12.20 21.98
CA ILE A 117 8.25 -13.03 22.52
C ILE A 117 8.70 -12.50 23.88
N ALA A 118 8.89 -11.18 24.01
CA ALA A 118 9.30 -10.54 25.26
C ALA A 118 8.32 -10.82 26.41
N ARG A 119 7.01 -10.90 26.11
CA ARG A 119 5.98 -11.22 27.10
C ARG A 119 6.03 -12.65 27.62
N LEU A 120 6.60 -13.58 26.85
CA LEU A 120 6.83 -14.97 27.27
C LEU A 120 8.19 -15.19 27.92
N SER A 121 9.00 -14.13 28.04
CA SER A 121 10.32 -14.23 28.67
C SER A 121 10.19 -14.61 30.14
N ASN A 122 11.08 -15.52 30.59
CA ASN A 122 11.26 -15.85 32.00
C ASN A 122 11.87 -14.69 32.79
N ASN A 123 12.44 -13.68 32.11
CA ASN A 123 12.91 -12.47 32.77
C ASN A 123 11.72 -11.60 33.19
N TRP A 124 11.52 -11.47 34.50
CA TRP A 124 10.42 -10.71 35.08
C TRP A 124 10.35 -9.26 34.56
N LEU A 125 11.49 -8.57 34.43
CA LEU A 125 11.52 -7.17 34.01
C LEU A 125 11.07 -7.02 32.55
N VAL A 126 11.60 -7.86 31.66
CA VAL A 126 11.26 -7.86 30.24
C VAL A 126 9.78 -8.18 30.03
N ASN A 127 9.27 -9.18 30.75
CA ASN A 127 7.86 -9.55 30.73
C ASN A 127 6.96 -8.40 31.18
N LYS A 128 7.29 -7.74 32.30
CA LYS A 128 6.50 -6.62 32.83
C LYS A 128 6.52 -5.39 31.93
N ILE A 129 7.66 -5.05 31.34
CA ILE A 129 7.76 -3.94 30.38
C ILE A 129 6.92 -4.24 29.13
N ALA A 130 7.01 -5.46 28.60
CA ALA A 130 6.21 -5.88 27.45
C ALA A 130 4.70 -5.86 27.75
N LEU A 131 4.28 -6.32 28.94
CA LEU A 131 2.90 -6.22 29.40
C LEU A 131 2.42 -4.77 29.48
N ALA A 132 3.20 -3.89 30.12
CA ALA A 132 2.85 -2.47 30.26
C ALA A 132 2.71 -1.80 28.89
N TYR A 133 3.65 -2.04 27.96
CA TYR A 133 3.56 -1.52 26.60
C TYR A 133 2.27 -1.96 25.89
N VAL A 134 1.94 -3.25 25.95
CA VAL A 134 0.72 -3.79 25.31
C VAL A 134 -0.54 -3.22 25.95
N GLU A 135 -0.60 -3.14 27.28
CA GLU A 135 -1.76 -2.59 27.98
C GLU A 135 -1.96 -1.11 27.67
N ILE A 136 -0.90 -0.30 27.72
CA ILE A 136 -1.00 1.14 27.40
C ILE A 136 -1.45 1.33 25.95
N THR A 137 -0.81 0.66 25.00
CA THR A 137 -1.12 0.85 23.56
C THR A 137 -2.51 0.37 23.19
N ARG A 138 -3.03 -0.70 23.80
CA ARG A 138 -4.37 -1.23 23.51
C ARG A 138 -5.50 -0.57 24.29
N ASN A 139 -5.22 -0.02 25.47
CA ASN A 139 -6.25 0.57 26.34
C ASN A 139 -6.31 2.11 26.26
N THR A 140 -5.40 2.77 25.54
CA THR A 140 -5.46 4.23 25.34
C THR A 140 -6.14 4.57 24.00
N PRO A 141 -6.99 5.61 23.95
CA PRO A 141 -7.60 6.06 22.70
C PRO A 141 -6.53 6.40 21.65
N ILE A 142 -6.71 5.87 20.44
CA ILE A 142 -5.79 6.12 19.32
C ILE A 142 -5.65 7.60 19.00
N LEU A 143 -6.71 8.39 19.21
CA LEU A 143 -6.68 9.84 19.00
C LEU A 143 -5.67 10.52 19.93
N ILE A 144 -5.63 10.12 21.22
CA ILE A 144 -4.68 10.69 22.18
C ILE A 144 -3.26 10.32 21.78
N GLN A 145 -3.02 9.07 21.37
CA GLN A 145 -1.71 8.65 20.88
C GLN A 145 -1.28 9.49 19.67
N LEU A 146 -2.17 9.64 18.68
CA LEU A 146 -1.90 10.40 17.46
C LEU A 146 -1.58 11.86 17.77
N LEU A 147 -2.37 12.51 18.63
CA LEU A 147 -2.13 13.90 19.03
C LEU A 147 -0.83 14.04 19.83
N LEU A 148 -0.52 13.12 20.74
CA LEU A 148 0.73 13.12 21.49
C LEU A 148 1.93 13.02 20.55
N PHE A 149 1.89 12.10 19.59
CA PHE A 149 2.95 11.98 18.59
C PHE A 149 3.03 13.21 17.68
N TYR A 150 1.91 13.80 17.29
CA TYR A 150 1.90 15.04 16.52
C TYR A 150 2.56 16.19 17.28
N PHE A 151 2.15 16.46 18.53
CA PHE A 151 2.73 17.56 19.30
C PHE A 151 4.18 17.32 19.72
N THR A 152 4.54 16.08 20.06
CA THR A 152 5.87 15.77 20.57
C THR A 152 6.88 15.55 19.46
N ILE A 153 6.53 14.77 18.44
CA ILE A 153 7.44 14.42 17.35
C ILE A 153 7.33 15.45 16.23
N VAL A 154 6.13 15.69 15.68
CA VAL A 154 5.99 16.53 14.48
C VAL A 154 6.30 18.00 14.80
N LEU A 155 5.70 18.57 15.84
CA LEU A 155 5.98 19.95 16.23
C LEU A 155 7.28 20.14 17.03
N GLY A 156 7.78 19.07 17.67
CA GLY A 156 9.06 19.09 18.37
C GLY A 156 10.27 19.05 17.44
N LEU A 157 10.09 18.60 16.19
CA LEU A 157 11.12 18.60 15.17
C LEU A 157 11.23 19.97 14.47
N PRO A 158 12.44 20.37 14.03
CA PRO A 158 12.63 21.65 13.36
C PRO A 158 11.99 21.66 11.97
N ASP A 159 11.75 22.88 11.46
CA ASP A 159 11.25 23.05 10.11
C ASP A 159 12.24 22.55 9.07
N ILE A 160 11.77 22.27 7.85
CA ILE A 160 12.58 21.67 6.77
C ILE A 160 13.83 22.48 6.42
N ARG A 161 13.81 23.80 6.65
CA ARG A 161 14.95 24.71 6.43
C ARG A 161 16.06 24.52 7.46
N GLU A 162 15.72 24.06 8.65
CA GLU A 162 16.62 23.85 9.79
C GLU A 162 16.74 22.36 10.13
N ALA A 163 16.51 21.49 9.13
CA ALA A 163 16.49 20.05 9.32
C ALA A 163 17.80 19.54 9.96
N ILE A 164 17.67 18.71 10.99
CA ILE A 164 18.80 18.15 11.72
C ILE A 164 19.42 17.04 10.87
N GLN A 165 20.74 17.06 10.75
CA GLN A 165 21.53 15.96 10.18
C GLN A 165 22.08 15.10 11.31
N PRO A 166 21.52 13.90 11.58
CA PRO A 166 22.05 13.02 12.60
C PRO A 166 23.44 12.54 12.18
N LEU A 167 24.42 12.71 13.05
CA LEU A 167 25.77 12.14 12.90
C LEU A 167 26.51 12.58 11.62
N GLY A 168 26.10 13.70 11.00
CA GLY A 168 26.67 14.19 9.73
C GLY A 168 26.39 13.28 8.53
N LEU A 169 25.48 12.32 8.66
CA LEU A 169 25.05 11.47 7.56
C LEU A 169 24.09 12.25 6.65
N PRO A 170 23.93 11.86 5.36
CA PRO A 170 22.98 12.47 4.42
C PRO A 170 21.52 12.09 4.73
N ILE A 171 21.16 12.08 6.01
CA ILE A 171 19.83 11.82 6.54
C ILE A 171 19.37 13.15 7.13
N TYR A 172 18.18 13.61 6.74
CA TYR A 172 17.63 14.87 7.23
C TYR A 172 16.36 14.60 8.01
N LEU A 173 16.28 15.14 9.23
CA LEU A 173 15.12 15.00 10.10
C LEU A 173 14.44 16.36 10.28
N SER A 174 13.15 16.43 9.96
CA SER A 174 12.35 17.65 10.03
C SER A 174 10.92 17.34 10.50
N ASN A 175 10.14 18.38 10.75
CA ASN A 175 8.69 18.30 10.98
C ASN A 175 7.91 17.66 9.80
N ARG A 176 8.51 17.53 8.61
CA ARG A 176 7.96 16.77 7.47
C ARG A 176 8.37 15.30 7.45
N GLY A 177 9.10 14.84 8.46
CA GLY A 177 9.59 13.48 8.59
C GLY A 177 11.08 13.35 8.28
N MET A 178 11.47 12.13 7.88
CA MET A 178 12.87 11.76 7.62
C MET A 178 13.12 11.63 6.12
N SER A 179 14.04 12.42 5.60
CA SER A 179 14.51 12.31 4.21
C SER A 179 15.74 11.41 4.18
N LEU A 180 15.62 10.30 3.44
CA LEU A 180 16.69 9.33 3.21
C LEU A 180 17.25 9.51 1.80
N PRO A 181 18.57 9.31 1.60
CA PRO A 181 19.13 9.32 0.26
C PRO A 181 18.58 8.10 -0.50
N TRP A 182 17.96 8.36 -1.65
CA TRP A 182 17.48 7.30 -2.53
C TRP A 182 18.42 7.14 -3.72
N PRO A 183 18.80 5.91 -4.11
CA PRO A 183 19.62 5.71 -5.30
C PRO A 183 18.94 6.29 -6.54
N GLN A 184 19.66 7.16 -7.25
CA GLN A 184 19.21 7.77 -8.49
C GLN A 184 19.97 7.14 -9.66
N PHE A 185 19.24 6.61 -10.65
CA PHE A 185 19.86 6.06 -11.85
C PHE A 185 20.17 7.19 -12.83
N MET A 186 21.45 7.51 -12.98
CA MET A 186 21.94 8.47 -13.98
C MET A 186 22.07 7.82 -15.35
N THR A 187 22.34 8.62 -16.39
CA THR A 187 22.53 8.14 -17.77
C THR A 187 23.61 7.06 -17.91
N SER A 188 24.60 7.04 -17.00
CA SER A 188 25.67 6.04 -16.90
C SER A 188 25.28 4.78 -16.12
N ALA A 189 24.07 4.70 -15.55
CA ALA A 189 23.65 3.53 -14.78
C ALA A 189 23.69 2.24 -15.60
N SER A 190 23.32 2.31 -16.89
CA SER A 190 23.34 1.16 -17.80
C SER A 190 24.76 0.59 -17.99
N THR A 191 25.77 1.46 -18.10
CA THR A 191 27.17 1.04 -18.24
C THR A 191 27.69 0.38 -16.96
N TRP A 192 27.35 0.93 -15.79
CA TRP A 192 27.74 0.34 -14.50
C TRP A 192 27.06 -1.01 -14.26
N ILE A 193 25.77 -1.13 -14.59
CA ILE A 193 25.05 -2.40 -14.52
C ILE A 193 25.71 -3.44 -15.44
N ALA A 194 26.12 -3.04 -16.66
CA ALA A 194 26.81 -3.94 -17.58
C ALA A 194 28.15 -4.46 -17.00
N PHE A 195 28.96 -3.58 -16.39
CA PHE A 195 30.21 -4.00 -15.73
C PHE A 195 29.97 -4.95 -14.55
N ILE A 196 28.97 -4.67 -13.71
CA ILE A 196 28.58 -5.57 -12.60
C ILE A 196 28.17 -6.94 -13.14
N VAL A 197 27.33 -6.99 -14.19
CA VAL A 197 26.88 -8.25 -14.80
C VAL A 197 28.05 -9.01 -15.40
N LEU A 198 28.95 -8.33 -16.13
CA LEU A 198 30.15 -8.94 -16.70
C LEU A 198 31.10 -9.46 -15.61
N GLY A 199 31.26 -8.71 -14.52
CA GLY A 199 32.01 -9.13 -13.34
C GLY A 199 31.42 -10.38 -12.71
N ILE A 200 30.10 -10.46 -12.53
CA ILE A 200 29.43 -11.66 -11.99
C ILE A 200 29.64 -12.85 -12.92
N ILE A 201 29.51 -12.67 -14.23
CA ILE A 201 29.76 -13.73 -15.22
C ILE A 201 31.21 -14.21 -15.14
N GLN A 202 32.18 -13.29 -15.13
CA GLN A 202 33.59 -13.63 -15.00
C GLN A 202 33.85 -14.37 -13.68
N PHE A 203 33.30 -13.92 -12.56
CA PHE A 203 33.41 -14.58 -11.26
C PHE A 203 32.92 -16.02 -11.35
N GLN A 204 31.73 -16.25 -11.91
CA GLN A 204 31.15 -17.58 -12.05
C GLN A 204 31.95 -18.48 -13.00
N VAL A 205 32.44 -17.95 -14.11
CA VAL A 205 33.30 -18.70 -15.06
C VAL A 205 34.60 -19.14 -14.37
N THR A 206 35.24 -18.24 -13.63
CA THR A 206 36.51 -18.52 -12.95
C THR A 206 36.29 -19.52 -11.81
N TRP A 207 35.17 -19.39 -11.08
CA TRP A 207 34.75 -20.35 -10.07
C TRP A 207 34.55 -21.76 -10.64
N MET A 208 33.80 -21.87 -11.74
CA MET A 208 33.56 -23.14 -12.43
C MET A 208 34.85 -23.75 -12.99
N TYR A 209 35.71 -22.93 -13.61
CA TYR A 209 36.96 -23.38 -14.20
C TYR A 209 37.94 -23.89 -13.15
N LEU A 210 38.17 -23.12 -12.08
CA LEU A 210 39.04 -23.52 -10.99
C LEU A 210 38.48 -24.74 -10.23
N GLY A 211 37.15 -24.85 -10.11
CA GLY A 211 36.53 -26.03 -9.51
C GLY A 211 36.77 -27.33 -10.29
N ARG A 212 36.57 -27.30 -11.61
CA ARG A 212 36.88 -28.44 -12.48
C ARG A 212 38.37 -28.78 -12.49
N ARG A 213 39.25 -27.78 -12.33
CA ARG A 213 40.70 -27.99 -12.25
C ARG A 213 41.09 -28.70 -10.97
N GLU A 214 40.51 -28.33 -9.84
CA GLU A 214 40.77 -28.99 -8.55
C GLU A 214 40.33 -30.45 -8.56
N GLU A 215 39.16 -30.75 -9.11
CA GLU A 215 38.67 -32.14 -9.26
C GLU A 215 39.61 -33.02 -10.08
N ARG A 216 40.24 -32.45 -11.12
CA ARG A 216 41.17 -33.18 -12.00
C ARG A 216 42.59 -33.30 -11.46
N THR A 217 43.05 -32.31 -10.68
CA THR A 217 44.46 -32.20 -10.28
C THR A 217 44.71 -32.47 -8.80
N GLY A 218 43.66 -32.55 -7.98
CA GLY A 218 43.74 -32.84 -6.54
C GLY A 218 44.42 -31.75 -5.69
N ARG A 219 44.87 -30.65 -6.30
CA ARG A 219 45.46 -29.51 -5.59
C ARG A 219 44.40 -28.45 -5.35
N SER A 220 44.24 -27.99 -4.12
CA SER A 220 43.34 -26.88 -3.80
C SER A 220 43.80 -25.59 -4.47
N SER A 221 42.85 -24.85 -5.05
CA SER A 221 43.07 -23.52 -5.60
C SER A 221 42.21 -22.53 -4.83
N ASN A 222 42.70 -21.32 -4.61
CA ASN A 222 41.95 -20.30 -3.88
C ASN A 222 40.88 -19.66 -4.80
N ARG A 223 39.78 -20.40 -5.05
CA ARG A 223 38.70 -20.02 -5.98
C ARG A 223 38.10 -18.64 -5.67
N ILE A 224 37.90 -18.34 -4.39
CA ILE A 224 37.32 -17.06 -3.91
C ILE A 224 38.25 -15.89 -4.26
N LEU A 225 39.55 -16.03 -4.02
CA LEU A 225 40.54 -14.97 -4.19
C LEU A 225 40.69 -14.59 -5.68
N TRP A 226 40.77 -15.58 -6.56
CA TRP A 226 40.87 -15.36 -8.01
C TRP A 226 39.54 -14.89 -8.64
N GLY A 227 38.41 -15.35 -8.11
CA GLY A 227 37.10 -14.83 -8.50
C GLY A 227 36.96 -13.36 -8.15
N LEU A 228 37.24 -12.98 -6.90
CA LEU A 228 37.15 -11.59 -6.43
C LEU A 228 38.14 -10.68 -7.17
N ALA A 229 39.39 -11.12 -7.37
CA ALA A 229 40.40 -10.34 -8.09
C ALA A 229 39.97 -10.02 -9.53
N GLY A 230 39.34 -10.97 -10.22
CA GLY A 230 38.83 -10.71 -11.57
C GLY A 230 37.55 -9.86 -11.57
N PHE A 231 36.70 -9.99 -10.56
CA PHE A 231 35.50 -9.16 -10.43
C PHE A 231 35.88 -7.68 -10.29
N PHE A 232 36.81 -7.36 -9.39
CA PHE A 232 37.30 -5.99 -9.17
C PHE A 232 38.16 -5.42 -10.32
N LEU A 233 38.58 -6.24 -11.28
CA LEU A 233 39.25 -5.76 -12.50
C LEU A 233 38.25 -5.30 -13.57
N ILE A 234 37.01 -5.82 -13.53
CA ILE A 234 35.98 -5.56 -14.53
C ILE A 234 34.93 -4.58 -14.00
N ALA A 235 34.57 -4.69 -12.73
CA ALA A 235 33.60 -3.82 -12.05
C ALA A 235 34.28 -2.61 -11.41
#